data_AF-A0A8T5Y415-F1
#
_entry.id   AF-A0A8T5Y415-F1
#
_cell.length_a   1.000
_cell.length_b   1.000
_cell.length_c   1.000
_cell.angle_alpha   90.00
_cell.angle_beta   90.00
_cell.angle_gamma   90.00
#
_symmetry.space_group_name_H-M   'P 1'
#
loop_
_entity.id
_entity.type
_entity.pdbx_description
1 polymer ?
#
loop_
_entity_poly.entity_id
_entity_poly.type
_entity_poly.pdbx_seq_one_letter_code
_entity_poly.pdbx_strand_id
1 'polypeptide(L)'
;MNTKQIMDIALELAGLTEVPEDSGIIFEGENIKKVMIGVDMEAAEMLIAKELGVDLVITHHPVGGSPRVNLHQVMKAQIDRMVAAGVPINKAQKVLAEQIGKIERALHVSNYDRAVSAAKALGMPFMGIHTPTDILAENKVQSHLDEALADKPKATVGDVIEALNQLPEYQRTQAKPVARVGSDKDYAGKAFVTMAGGTGGGAKVAQAYYEAGVGTLVCMHMPEDVIKAVKEQNVGNVVVAGHMASDSVGINILVDALEAKGLEVVRMSGVIDPK
;
A
#
# COMPACT_ATOMS: atom_id res chain seq x y z
N MET A 1 -0.15 -23.98 -9.50
CA MET A 1 -0.23 -22.73 -10.28
C MET A 1 1.17 -22.33 -10.74
N ASN A 2 1.30 -21.31 -11.59
CA ASN A 2 2.58 -20.67 -11.88
C ASN A 2 2.55 -19.17 -11.52
N THR A 3 3.71 -18.50 -11.54
CA THR A 3 3.83 -17.08 -11.15
C THR A 3 2.97 -16.16 -12.00
N LYS A 4 2.81 -16.46 -13.30
CA LYS A 4 1.92 -15.69 -14.19
C LYS A 4 0.46 -15.77 -13.75
N GLN A 5 -0.04 -16.98 -13.48
CA GLN A 5 -1.42 -17.16 -13.02
C GLN A 5 -1.69 -16.45 -11.69
N ILE A 6 -0.72 -16.42 -10.77
CA ILE A 6 -0.83 -15.70 -9.49
C ILE A 6 -0.86 -14.18 -9.73
N MET A 7 -0.02 -13.66 -10.62
CA MET A 7 -0.05 -12.24 -11.01
C MET A 7 -1.39 -11.88 -11.67
N ASP A 8 -1.87 -12.71 -12.61
CA ASP A 8 -3.15 -12.47 -13.30
C ASP A 8 -4.32 -12.37 -12.29
N ILE A 9 -4.34 -13.18 -11.23
CA ILE A 9 -5.34 -13.06 -10.14
C ILE A 9 -5.23 -11.70 -9.43
N ALA A 10 -4.03 -11.26 -9.07
CA ALA A 10 -3.85 -9.98 -8.40
C ALA A 10 -4.32 -8.80 -9.27
N LEU A 11 -4.04 -8.85 -10.58
CA LEU A 11 -4.52 -7.84 -11.53
C LEU A 11 -6.04 -7.86 -11.67
N GLU A 12 -6.66 -9.04 -11.79
CA GLU A 12 -8.12 -9.20 -11.87
C GLU A 12 -8.82 -8.61 -10.64
N LEU A 13 -8.32 -8.94 -9.44
CA LEU A 13 -8.86 -8.40 -8.18
C LEU A 13 -8.76 -6.86 -8.14
N ALA A 14 -7.63 -6.30 -8.58
CA ALA A 14 -7.39 -4.86 -8.59
C ALA A 14 -8.04 -4.12 -9.76
N GLY A 15 -8.67 -4.83 -10.72
CA GLY A 15 -9.24 -4.24 -11.93
C GLY A 15 -8.19 -3.68 -12.90
N LEU A 16 -6.98 -4.24 -12.89
CA LEU A 16 -5.86 -3.81 -13.73
C LEU A 16 -5.71 -4.71 -14.97
N THR A 17 -5.32 -4.13 -16.10
CA THR A 17 -5.06 -4.88 -17.34
C THR A 17 -3.57 -5.12 -17.61
N GLU A 18 -2.70 -4.40 -16.93
CA GLU A 18 -1.24 -4.47 -17.08
C GLU A 18 -0.58 -4.53 -15.70
N VAL A 19 0.59 -5.17 -15.62
CA VAL A 19 1.38 -5.23 -14.39
C VAL A 19 1.96 -3.85 -14.09
N PRO A 20 1.65 -3.22 -12.94
CA PRO A 20 2.22 -1.94 -12.55
C PRO A 20 3.74 -2.01 -12.39
N GLU A 21 4.44 -0.91 -12.63
CA GLU A 21 5.90 -0.89 -12.67
C GLU A 21 6.59 -1.14 -11.31
N ASP A 22 5.84 -1.10 -10.22
CA ASP A 22 6.30 -1.44 -8.86
C ASP A 22 6.03 -2.91 -8.48
N SER A 23 5.52 -3.69 -9.42
CA SER A 23 5.13 -5.09 -9.27
C SER A 23 5.75 -5.92 -10.40
N GLY A 24 5.89 -7.23 -10.21
CA GLY A 24 6.42 -8.07 -11.27
C GLY A 24 6.94 -9.43 -10.84
N ILE A 25 7.09 -10.32 -11.82
CA ILE A 25 7.72 -11.63 -11.64
C ILE A 25 9.23 -11.44 -11.75
N ILE A 26 9.94 -11.63 -10.64
CA ILE A 26 11.39 -11.38 -10.53
C ILE A 26 12.18 -12.64 -10.88
N PHE A 27 11.68 -13.80 -10.44
CA PHE A 27 12.17 -15.11 -10.79
C PHE A 27 10.97 -16.06 -10.92
N GLU A 28 10.79 -16.60 -12.13
CA GLU A 28 9.65 -17.44 -12.50
C GLU A 28 9.61 -18.76 -11.72
N GLY A 29 8.40 -19.29 -11.55
CA GLY A 29 8.15 -20.55 -10.87
C GLY A 29 6.95 -21.27 -11.44
N GLU A 30 7.01 -22.59 -11.43
CA GLU A 30 6.00 -23.52 -11.96
C GLU A 30 5.56 -24.50 -10.87
N ASN A 31 4.39 -25.13 -11.04
CA ASN A 31 3.85 -26.13 -10.10
C ASN A 31 3.72 -25.67 -8.63
N ILE A 32 3.54 -24.38 -8.40
CA ILE A 32 3.39 -23.76 -7.08
C ILE A 32 2.13 -24.26 -6.37
N LYS A 33 2.30 -24.73 -5.14
CA LYS A 33 1.26 -25.19 -4.22
C LYS A 33 1.34 -24.47 -2.86
N LYS A 34 2.55 -24.13 -2.41
CA LYS A 34 2.79 -23.43 -1.14
C LYS A 34 3.50 -22.10 -1.37
N VAL A 35 2.90 -21.03 -0.88
CA VAL A 35 3.39 -19.65 -1.02
C VAL A 35 3.74 -19.09 0.36
N MET A 36 4.81 -18.31 0.44
CA MET A 36 5.08 -17.44 1.58
C MET A 36 4.99 -16.00 1.15
N ILE A 37 4.15 -15.22 1.84
CA ILE A 37 3.89 -13.81 1.53
C ILE A 37 4.20 -12.94 2.74
N GLY A 38 4.86 -11.81 2.50
CA GLY A 38 5.18 -10.84 3.53
C GLY A 38 5.35 -9.43 2.99
N VAL A 39 5.42 -8.45 3.89
CA VAL A 39 5.57 -7.04 3.51
C VAL A 39 6.96 -6.80 2.92
N ASP A 40 8.01 -7.16 3.67
CA ASP A 40 9.40 -7.07 3.26
C ASP A 40 10.02 -8.47 3.17
N MET A 41 10.34 -8.95 1.96
CA MET A 41 10.94 -10.28 1.78
C MET A 41 12.32 -10.19 1.15
N GLU A 42 13.36 -10.11 1.97
CA GLU A 42 14.76 -10.03 1.55
C GLU A 42 15.46 -11.40 1.62
N ALA A 43 16.80 -11.41 1.64
CA ALA A 43 17.60 -12.63 1.62
C ALA A 43 17.36 -13.54 2.84
N ALA A 44 17.05 -12.99 4.01
CA ALA A 44 16.80 -13.79 5.21
C ALA A 44 15.48 -14.57 5.09
N GLU A 45 14.43 -13.93 4.59
CA GLU A 45 13.14 -14.55 4.35
C GLU A 45 13.24 -15.64 3.28
N MET A 46 14.10 -15.48 2.27
CA MET A 46 14.36 -16.55 1.28
C MET A 46 14.93 -17.83 1.91
N LEU A 47 15.78 -17.70 2.93
CA LEU A 47 16.33 -18.87 3.65
C LEU A 47 15.24 -19.55 4.49
N ILE A 48 14.39 -18.77 5.16
CA ILE A 48 13.22 -19.28 5.90
C ILE A 48 12.28 -20.02 4.95
N ALA A 49 11.98 -19.43 3.79
CA ALA A 49 11.16 -20.03 2.74
C ALA A 49 11.68 -21.40 2.33
N LYS A 50 12.99 -21.49 2.06
CA LYS A 50 13.63 -22.74 1.68
C LYS A 50 13.51 -23.81 2.75
N GLU A 51 13.70 -23.46 4.02
CA GLU A 51 13.57 -24.39 5.15
C GLU A 51 12.11 -24.87 5.32
N LEU A 52 11.14 -23.99 5.08
CA LEU A 52 9.71 -24.31 5.15
C LEU A 52 9.19 -25.07 3.91
N GLY A 53 10.05 -25.31 2.92
CA GLY A 53 9.70 -26.02 1.69
C GLY A 53 8.63 -25.30 0.87
N VAL A 54 8.69 -23.97 0.80
CA VAL A 54 7.75 -23.16 0.00
C VAL A 54 8.17 -23.16 -1.47
N ASP A 55 7.19 -23.04 -2.37
CA ASP A 55 7.42 -23.07 -3.82
C ASP A 55 7.57 -21.66 -4.41
N LEU A 56 7.13 -20.62 -3.70
CA LEU A 56 7.18 -19.23 -4.13
C LEU A 56 7.21 -18.28 -2.93
N VAL A 57 8.04 -17.24 -3.03
CA VAL A 57 8.00 -16.08 -2.14
C VAL A 57 7.35 -14.89 -2.85
N ILE A 58 6.42 -14.22 -2.17
CA ILE A 58 5.79 -12.97 -2.62
C ILE A 58 6.16 -11.85 -1.65
N THR A 59 6.78 -10.79 -2.17
CA THR A 59 6.99 -9.54 -1.43
C THR A 59 5.90 -8.54 -1.78
N HIS A 60 5.38 -7.82 -0.78
CA HIS A 60 4.53 -6.67 -1.05
C HIS A 60 5.38 -5.48 -1.48
N HIS A 61 6.28 -5.00 -0.62
CA HIS A 61 7.20 -3.93 -1.00
C HIS A 61 8.18 -4.44 -2.05
N PRO A 62 8.44 -3.65 -3.11
CA PRO A 62 9.48 -4.01 -4.04
C PRO A 62 10.84 -3.88 -3.36
N VAL A 63 11.51 -5.01 -3.14
CA VAL A 63 12.85 -5.08 -2.54
C VAL A 63 13.93 -5.53 -3.52
N GLY A 64 13.57 -5.72 -4.80
CA GLY A 64 14.52 -6.03 -5.84
C GLY A 64 13.96 -5.94 -7.25
N GLY A 65 14.86 -6.06 -8.23
CA GLY A 65 14.55 -6.06 -9.66
C GLY A 65 14.03 -4.73 -10.20
N SER A 66 13.42 -4.79 -11.39
CA SER A 66 12.75 -3.63 -11.99
C SER A 66 11.62 -3.04 -11.13
N PRO A 67 10.82 -3.82 -10.36
CA PRO A 67 9.82 -3.26 -9.45
C PRO A 67 10.38 -2.19 -8.51
N ARG A 68 11.57 -2.45 -7.94
CA ARG A 68 12.24 -1.52 -7.02
C ARG A 68 12.70 -0.24 -7.70
N VAL A 69 13.28 -0.35 -8.90
CA VAL A 69 13.81 0.82 -9.61
C VAL A 69 12.68 1.69 -10.16
N ASN A 70 11.59 1.06 -10.61
CA ASN A 70 10.52 1.74 -11.35
C ASN A 70 9.31 2.14 -10.50
N LEU A 71 9.31 1.94 -9.17
CA LEU A 71 8.20 2.35 -8.30
C LEU A 71 7.78 3.81 -8.49
N HIS A 72 8.71 4.70 -8.79
CA HIS A 72 8.39 6.11 -9.05
C HIS A 72 7.39 6.32 -10.21
N GLN A 73 7.27 5.36 -11.14
CA GLN A 73 6.38 5.46 -12.30
C GLN A 73 4.91 5.31 -11.91
N VAL A 74 4.59 4.39 -10.99
CA VAL A 74 3.20 4.15 -10.54
C VAL A 74 2.62 5.34 -9.76
N MET A 75 3.48 6.23 -9.26
CA MET A 75 3.03 7.46 -8.61
C MET A 75 2.12 8.29 -9.51
N LYS A 76 2.30 8.25 -10.84
CA LYS A 76 1.43 8.96 -11.78
C LYS A 76 -0.06 8.59 -11.62
N ALA A 77 -0.38 7.38 -11.17
CA ALA A 77 -1.75 6.95 -10.88
C ALA A 77 -2.42 7.78 -9.76
N GLN A 78 -1.63 8.44 -8.89
CA GLN A 78 -2.17 9.37 -7.90
C GLN A 78 -2.86 10.58 -8.54
N ILE A 79 -2.54 10.94 -9.79
CA ILE A 79 -3.21 12.06 -10.48
C ILE A 79 -4.71 11.79 -10.58
N ASP A 80 -5.10 10.58 -10.98
CA ASP A 80 -6.52 10.21 -11.12
C ASP A 80 -7.23 10.17 -9.76
N ARG A 81 -6.52 9.75 -8.71
CA ARG A 81 -7.03 9.79 -7.33
C ARG A 81 -7.24 11.20 -6.81
N MET A 82 -6.29 12.11 -7.09
CA MET A 82 -6.43 13.53 -6.79
C MET A 82 -7.62 14.15 -7.53
N VAL A 83 -7.81 13.81 -8.81
CA VAL A 83 -8.97 14.26 -9.60
C VAL A 83 -10.28 13.72 -9.02
N ALA A 84 -10.33 12.45 -8.62
CA ALA A 84 -11.49 11.87 -7.95
C ALA A 84 -11.82 12.56 -6.60
N ALA A 85 -10.82 13.15 -5.94
CA ALA A 85 -11.04 13.96 -4.75
C ALA A 85 -11.51 15.40 -5.04
N GLY A 86 -11.46 15.86 -6.30
CA GLY A 86 -11.84 17.20 -6.73
C GLY A 86 -10.66 18.13 -7.07
N VAL A 87 -9.42 17.63 -7.04
CA VAL A 87 -8.25 18.44 -7.40
C VAL A 87 -8.18 18.62 -8.92
N PRO A 88 -7.98 19.84 -9.45
CA PRO A 88 -7.79 20.04 -10.89
C PRO A 88 -6.60 19.24 -11.44
N ILE A 89 -6.80 18.54 -12.56
CA ILE A 89 -5.80 17.61 -13.14
C ILE A 89 -4.43 18.27 -13.40
N ASN A 90 -4.42 19.51 -13.89
CA ASN A 90 -3.20 20.27 -14.15
C ASN A 90 -2.44 20.62 -12.86
N LYS A 91 -3.15 20.78 -11.73
CA LYS A 91 -2.55 20.99 -10.42
C LYS A 91 -1.99 19.69 -9.88
N ALA A 92 -2.76 18.62 -9.91
CA ALA A 92 -2.34 17.28 -9.50
C ALA A 92 -1.04 16.85 -10.19
N GLN A 93 -0.98 16.99 -11.52
CA GLN A 93 0.21 16.71 -12.31
C GLN A 93 1.44 17.50 -11.84
N LYS A 94 1.29 18.81 -11.60
CA LYS A 94 2.40 19.70 -11.25
C LYS A 94 2.95 19.44 -9.85
N VAL A 95 2.08 19.28 -8.85
CA VAL A 95 2.54 19.08 -7.46
C VAL A 95 3.19 17.72 -7.27
N LEU A 96 2.78 16.71 -8.06
CA LEU A 96 3.30 15.36 -7.96
C LEU A 96 4.65 15.18 -8.67
N ALA A 97 4.89 15.90 -9.78
CA ALA A 97 6.12 15.76 -10.57
C ALA A 97 7.41 15.94 -9.76
N GLU A 98 7.42 16.89 -8.80
CA GLU A 98 8.57 17.12 -7.91
C GLU A 98 8.86 15.89 -7.05
N GLN A 99 7.82 15.30 -6.47
CA GLN A 99 7.93 14.14 -5.61
C GLN A 99 8.36 12.90 -6.40
N ILE A 100 7.82 12.68 -7.60
CA ILE A 100 8.22 11.59 -8.51
C ILE A 100 9.72 11.63 -8.75
N GLY A 101 10.27 12.81 -9.09
CA GLY A 101 11.70 12.96 -9.31
C GLY A 101 12.54 12.68 -8.06
N LYS A 102 12.06 13.05 -6.87
CA LYS A 102 12.75 12.74 -5.60
C LYS A 102 12.82 11.23 -5.36
N ILE A 103 11.72 10.52 -5.58
CA ILE A 103 11.63 9.06 -5.41
C ILE A 103 12.47 8.34 -6.45
N GLU A 104 12.43 8.76 -7.72
CA GLU A 104 13.28 8.21 -8.78
C GLU A 104 14.76 8.23 -8.38
N ARG A 105 15.30 9.41 -8.00
CA ARG A 105 16.71 9.53 -7.59
C ARG A 105 17.06 8.70 -6.36
N ALA A 106 16.13 8.59 -5.41
CA ALA A 106 16.34 7.79 -4.20
C ALA A 106 16.41 6.28 -4.51
N LEU A 107 15.62 5.80 -5.47
CA LEU A 107 15.57 4.40 -5.86
C LEU A 107 16.67 4.02 -6.85
N HIS A 108 17.12 4.96 -7.69
CA HIS A 108 18.18 4.76 -8.67
C HIS A 108 19.49 4.26 -8.03
N VAL A 109 19.77 4.65 -6.79
CA VAL A 109 21.00 4.26 -6.05
C VAL A 109 20.82 3.00 -5.20
N SER A 110 19.66 2.35 -5.23
CA SER A 110 19.38 1.18 -4.41
C SER A 110 20.08 -0.08 -4.91
N ASN A 111 20.44 -0.98 -4.00
CA ASN A 111 20.90 -2.33 -4.35
C ASN A 111 19.70 -3.22 -4.68
N TYR A 112 19.15 -3.04 -5.88
CA TYR A 112 18.00 -3.80 -6.38
C TYR A 112 18.30 -5.29 -6.64
N ASP A 113 19.55 -5.75 -6.53
CA ASP A 113 19.93 -7.14 -6.81
C ASP A 113 20.04 -8.01 -5.54
N ARG A 114 20.01 -7.42 -4.34
CA ARG A 114 20.24 -8.16 -3.08
C ARG A 114 19.28 -9.32 -2.87
N ALA A 115 17.97 -9.08 -2.94
CA ALA A 115 16.95 -10.12 -2.79
C ALA A 115 16.90 -11.04 -4.03
N VAL A 116 17.11 -10.45 -5.21
CA VAL A 116 17.05 -11.16 -6.50
C VAL A 116 18.12 -12.23 -6.62
N SER A 117 19.38 -11.86 -6.34
CA SER A 117 20.52 -12.78 -6.38
C SER A 117 20.39 -13.88 -5.33
N ALA A 118 19.89 -13.58 -4.13
CA ALA A 118 19.60 -14.59 -3.11
C ALA A 118 18.55 -15.60 -3.55
N ALA A 119 17.42 -15.13 -4.10
CA ALA A 119 16.36 -15.99 -4.63
C ALA A 119 16.88 -16.92 -5.74
N LYS A 120 17.66 -16.37 -6.69
CA LYS A 120 18.29 -17.15 -7.78
C LYS A 120 19.28 -18.18 -7.25
N ALA A 121 20.15 -17.80 -6.31
CA ALA A 121 21.15 -18.70 -5.73
C ALA A 121 20.49 -19.87 -4.98
N LEU A 122 19.31 -19.65 -4.40
CA LEU A 122 18.57 -20.68 -3.68
C LEU A 122 17.63 -21.50 -4.58
N GLY A 123 17.41 -21.08 -5.83
CA GLY A 123 16.42 -21.69 -6.72
C GLY A 123 14.98 -21.42 -6.27
N MET A 124 14.73 -20.29 -5.61
CA MET A 124 13.43 -19.92 -5.02
C MET A 124 12.68 -18.95 -5.94
N PRO A 125 11.56 -19.34 -6.57
CA PRO A 125 10.71 -18.42 -7.30
C PRO A 125 10.32 -17.21 -6.44
N PHE A 126 10.30 -16.04 -7.06
CA PHE A 126 10.14 -14.77 -6.36
C PHE A 126 9.39 -13.74 -7.20
N MET A 127 8.41 -13.05 -6.61
CA MET A 127 7.67 -11.98 -7.27
C MET A 127 7.26 -10.88 -6.30
N GLY A 128 7.04 -9.68 -6.83
CA GLY A 128 6.50 -8.53 -6.10
C GLY A 128 5.07 -8.24 -6.54
N ILE A 129 4.16 -7.99 -5.58
CA ILE A 129 2.79 -7.55 -5.83
C ILE A 129 2.51 -6.38 -4.87
N HIS A 130 2.65 -5.15 -5.37
CA HIS A 130 2.56 -3.93 -4.57
C HIS A 130 1.29 -3.13 -4.89
N THR A 131 1.29 -2.35 -5.97
CA THR A 131 0.12 -1.55 -6.40
C THR A 131 -1.18 -2.34 -6.46
N PRO A 132 -1.24 -3.60 -6.96
CA PRO A 132 -2.49 -4.36 -6.95
C PRO A 132 -3.06 -4.52 -5.53
N THR A 133 -2.24 -4.89 -4.54
CA THR A 133 -2.70 -5.00 -3.14
C THR A 133 -2.99 -3.64 -2.52
N ASP A 134 -2.26 -2.58 -2.87
CA ASP A 134 -2.57 -1.23 -2.36
C ASP A 134 -3.93 -0.73 -2.84
N ILE A 135 -4.28 -0.97 -4.11
CA ILE A 135 -5.59 -0.61 -4.66
C ILE A 135 -6.70 -1.34 -3.91
N LEU A 136 -6.50 -2.63 -3.61
CA LEU A 136 -7.44 -3.42 -2.82
C LEU A 136 -7.61 -2.86 -1.40
N ALA A 137 -6.50 -2.51 -0.74
CA ALA A 137 -6.51 -1.90 0.59
C ALA A 137 -7.23 -0.54 0.55
N GLU A 138 -6.84 0.34 -0.36
CA GLU A 138 -7.40 1.69 -0.50
C GLU A 138 -8.92 1.65 -0.74
N ASN A 139 -9.36 0.80 -1.68
CA ASN A 139 -10.79 0.66 -2.00
C ASN A 139 -11.57 0.11 -0.80
N LYS A 140 -11.05 -0.94 -0.14
CA LYS A 140 -11.72 -1.54 1.02
C LYS A 140 -11.85 -0.55 2.17
N VAL A 141 -10.78 0.18 2.48
CA VAL A 141 -10.75 1.17 3.57
C VAL A 141 -11.62 2.38 3.23
N GLN A 142 -11.57 2.90 1.99
CA GLN A 142 -12.41 4.03 1.59
C GLN A 142 -13.89 3.67 1.69
N SER A 143 -14.32 2.55 1.11
CA SER A 143 -15.72 2.11 1.19
C SER A 143 -16.18 1.90 2.63
N HIS A 144 -15.33 1.29 3.46
CA HIS A 144 -15.63 1.09 4.88
C HIS A 144 -15.83 2.41 5.64
N LEU A 145 -14.97 3.41 5.38
CA LEU A 145 -15.11 4.73 5.99
C LEU A 145 -16.34 5.47 5.47
N ASP A 146 -16.61 5.41 4.16
CA ASP A 146 -17.79 6.05 3.56
C ASP A 146 -19.09 5.49 4.16
N GLU A 147 -19.18 4.16 4.32
CA GLU A 147 -20.32 3.48 4.94
C GLU A 147 -20.45 3.82 6.43
N ALA A 148 -19.35 3.75 7.19
CA ALA A 148 -19.37 3.99 8.64
C ALA A 148 -19.68 5.45 9.02
N LEU A 149 -19.43 6.40 8.11
CA LEU A 149 -19.58 7.84 8.35
C LEU A 149 -20.76 8.46 7.60
N ALA A 150 -21.48 7.71 6.76
CA ALA A 150 -22.56 8.22 5.90
C ALA A 150 -23.62 9.05 6.65
N ASP A 151 -24.04 8.58 7.82
CA ASP A 151 -25.08 9.23 8.64
C ASP A 151 -24.50 10.17 9.72
N LYS A 152 -23.20 10.48 9.65
CA LYS A 152 -22.47 11.32 10.61
C LYS A 152 -21.96 12.61 9.93
N PRO A 153 -22.83 13.60 9.64
CA PRO A 153 -22.42 14.84 8.97
C PRO A 153 -21.44 15.71 9.77
N LYS A 154 -21.25 15.40 11.05
CA LYS A 154 -20.30 16.04 11.97
C LYS A 154 -19.30 15.03 12.55
N ALA A 155 -19.00 13.96 11.81
CA ALA A 155 -17.99 12.99 12.20
C ALA A 155 -16.68 13.69 12.59
N THR A 156 -16.05 13.23 13.66
CA THR A 156 -14.74 13.72 14.09
C THR A 156 -13.62 12.84 13.54
N VAL A 157 -12.38 13.31 13.65
CA VAL A 157 -11.20 12.46 13.39
C VAL A 157 -11.20 11.23 14.31
N GLY A 158 -11.73 11.35 15.53
CA GLY A 158 -11.96 10.22 16.43
C GLY A 158 -12.91 9.18 15.84
N ASP A 159 -14.03 9.60 15.23
CA ASP A 159 -14.94 8.68 14.52
C ASP A 159 -14.24 7.95 13.36
N VAL A 160 -13.35 8.63 12.62
CA VAL A 160 -12.55 8.00 11.56
C VAL A 160 -11.64 6.90 12.13
N ILE A 161 -10.95 7.21 13.24
CA ILE A 161 -10.07 6.26 13.93
C ILE A 161 -10.87 5.07 14.48
N GLU A 162 -12.05 5.31 15.05
CA GLU A 162 -12.94 4.25 15.54
C GLU A 162 -13.39 3.34 14.39
N ALA A 163 -13.81 3.93 13.27
CA ALA A 163 -14.21 3.19 12.08
C ALA A 163 -13.05 2.32 11.54
N LEU A 164 -11.83 2.85 11.44
CA LEU A 164 -10.65 2.05 11.07
C LEU A 164 -10.47 0.84 12.00
N ASN A 165 -10.60 1.03 13.31
CA ASN A 165 -10.49 -0.04 14.30
C ASN A 165 -11.64 -1.06 14.27
N GLN A 166 -12.59 -0.98 13.34
CA GLN A 166 -13.57 -2.04 13.10
C GLN A 166 -13.03 -3.13 12.16
N LEU A 167 -12.01 -2.83 11.34
CA LEU A 167 -11.39 -3.84 10.48
C LEU A 167 -10.37 -4.67 11.29
N PRO A 168 -10.30 -5.99 11.06
CA PRO A 168 -9.51 -6.90 11.88
C PRO A 168 -8.01 -6.59 11.87
N GLU A 169 -7.45 -6.12 10.75
CA GLU A 169 -6.04 -5.75 10.64
C GLU A 169 -5.68 -4.59 11.59
N TYR A 170 -6.51 -3.55 11.65
CA TYR A 170 -6.32 -2.42 12.58
C TYR A 170 -6.63 -2.80 14.05
N GLN A 171 -7.51 -3.78 14.28
CA GLN A 171 -7.73 -4.33 15.64
C GLN A 171 -6.53 -5.11 16.17
N ARG A 172 -5.79 -5.77 15.30
CA ARG A 172 -4.70 -6.69 15.70
C ARG A 172 -3.31 -6.06 15.62
N THR A 173 -3.15 -4.97 14.87
CA THR A 173 -1.86 -4.27 14.81
C THR A 173 -1.45 -3.70 16.17
N GLN A 174 -0.14 -3.70 16.42
CA GLN A 174 0.47 -2.98 17.54
C GLN A 174 0.47 -1.46 17.31
N ALA A 175 0.70 -1.02 16.07
CA ALA A 175 0.71 0.38 15.68
C ALA A 175 -0.71 0.83 15.31
N LYS A 176 -1.47 1.30 16.30
CA LYS A 176 -2.85 1.73 16.11
C LYS A 176 -2.98 2.98 15.23
N PRO A 177 -4.11 3.14 14.51
CA PRO A 177 -4.42 4.38 13.82
C PRO A 177 -4.35 5.59 14.76
N VAL A 178 -3.75 6.69 14.29
CA VAL A 178 -3.52 7.87 15.11
C VAL A 178 -3.57 9.16 14.29
N ALA A 179 -4.16 10.22 14.86
CA ALA A 179 -4.10 11.56 14.31
C ALA A 179 -2.66 12.12 14.46
N ARG A 180 -1.99 12.40 13.34
CA ARG A 180 -0.68 13.06 13.31
C ARG A 180 -0.77 14.56 13.01
N VAL A 181 -1.85 14.97 12.37
CA VAL A 181 -2.24 16.38 12.20
C VAL A 181 -3.71 16.51 12.58
N GLY A 182 -4.04 17.55 13.35
CA GLY A 182 -5.32 17.69 14.02
C GLY A 182 -5.38 16.90 15.35
N SER A 183 -6.59 16.73 15.86
CA SER A 183 -6.92 16.03 17.09
C SER A 183 -8.17 15.18 16.88
N ASP A 184 -8.37 14.21 17.77
CA ASP A 184 -9.56 13.34 17.81
C ASP A 184 -10.90 14.10 17.87
N LYS A 185 -10.88 15.33 18.36
CA LYS A 185 -12.06 16.20 18.52
C LYS A 185 -12.35 17.08 17.30
N ASP A 186 -11.41 17.21 16.37
CA ASP A 186 -11.62 18.00 15.17
C ASP A 186 -12.63 17.33 14.25
N TYR A 187 -13.43 18.13 13.55
CA TYR A 187 -14.32 17.60 12.52
C TYR A 187 -13.50 16.99 11.39
N ALA A 188 -13.87 15.79 10.97
CA ALA A 188 -13.15 15.05 9.92
C ALA A 188 -13.34 15.69 8.53
N GLY A 189 -14.49 16.33 8.29
CA GLY A 189 -14.91 16.69 6.94
C GLY A 189 -14.98 15.45 6.04
N LYS A 190 -14.68 15.61 4.74
CA LYS A 190 -14.53 14.46 3.85
C LYS A 190 -13.23 13.71 4.18
N ALA A 191 -13.35 12.46 4.64
CA ALA A 191 -12.22 11.56 4.76
C ALA A 191 -11.85 11.00 3.37
N PHE A 192 -10.56 11.00 3.03
CA PHE A 192 -10.07 10.49 1.76
C PHE A 192 -8.83 9.62 1.98
N VAL A 193 -8.90 8.38 1.50
CA VAL A 193 -7.83 7.39 1.67
C VAL A 193 -6.81 7.56 0.54
N THR A 194 -5.54 7.67 0.93
CA THR A 194 -4.38 7.78 0.03
C THR A 194 -3.34 6.73 0.41
N MET A 195 -3.61 5.51 -0.04
CA MET A 195 -2.84 4.30 0.25
C MET A 195 -2.21 3.71 -1.01
N ALA A 196 -2.78 3.95 -2.20
CA ALA A 196 -2.26 3.46 -3.46
C ALA A 196 -1.43 4.52 -4.24
N GLY A 197 -0.65 4.03 -5.21
CA GLY A 197 0.21 4.86 -6.06
C GLY A 197 1.66 4.91 -5.60
N GLY A 198 2.19 3.83 -5.04
CA GLY A 198 3.61 3.65 -4.76
C GLY A 198 4.08 4.21 -3.42
N THR A 199 3.91 5.51 -3.16
CA THR A 199 4.27 6.12 -1.86
C THR A 199 3.64 7.51 -1.68
N GLY A 200 3.83 8.16 -0.52
CA GLY A 200 3.24 9.46 -0.22
C GLY A 200 3.67 10.61 -1.15
N GLY A 201 2.68 11.41 -1.58
CA GLY A 201 2.85 12.56 -2.48
C GLY A 201 3.48 13.83 -1.85
N GLY A 202 3.65 13.87 -0.53
CA GLY A 202 4.26 15.00 0.19
C GLY A 202 3.32 16.17 0.48
N ALA A 203 3.88 17.23 1.08
CA ALA A 203 3.08 18.31 1.69
C ALA A 203 2.26 19.14 0.68
N LYS A 204 2.78 19.33 -0.54
CA LYS A 204 2.07 20.05 -1.61
C LYS A 204 0.89 19.27 -2.18
N VAL A 205 1.01 17.93 -2.24
CA VAL A 205 -0.10 17.05 -2.61
C VAL A 205 -1.19 17.08 -1.54
N ALA A 206 -0.81 17.01 -0.26
CA ALA A 206 -1.75 17.13 0.85
C ALA A 206 -2.50 18.48 0.83
N GLN A 207 -1.78 19.59 0.63
CA GLN A 207 -2.38 20.91 0.47
C GLN A 207 -3.40 20.96 -0.67
N ALA A 208 -3.08 20.35 -1.82
CA ALA A 208 -3.98 20.32 -2.97
C ALA A 208 -5.29 19.57 -2.68
N TYR A 209 -5.25 18.48 -1.90
CA TYR A 209 -6.44 17.79 -1.43
C TYR A 209 -7.30 18.66 -0.51
N TYR A 210 -6.68 19.35 0.45
CA TYR A 210 -7.43 20.22 1.36
C TYR A 210 -8.11 21.38 0.63
N GLU A 211 -7.41 22.01 -0.32
CA GLU A 211 -7.97 23.08 -1.14
C GLU A 211 -9.08 22.60 -2.08
N ALA A 212 -9.19 21.29 -2.33
CA ALA A 212 -10.29 20.65 -3.04
C ALA A 212 -11.46 20.24 -2.12
N GLY A 213 -11.38 20.51 -0.81
CA GLY A 213 -12.45 20.24 0.14
C GLY A 213 -12.33 18.91 0.88
N VAL A 214 -11.21 18.19 0.76
CA VAL A 214 -10.91 17.06 1.66
C VAL A 214 -10.61 17.61 3.05
N GLY A 215 -11.25 17.05 4.08
CA GLY A 215 -11.03 17.47 5.47
C GLY A 215 -9.98 16.63 6.20
N THR A 216 -9.91 15.33 5.88
CA THR A 216 -8.98 14.39 6.52
C THR A 216 -8.36 13.47 5.50
N LEU A 217 -7.03 13.43 5.45
CA LEU A 217 -6.30 12.41 4.71
C LEU A 217 -6.06 11.20 5.61
N VAL A 218 -6.36 10.01 5.09
CA VAL A 218 -6.07 8.74 5.75
C VAL A 218 -4.99 8.04 4.95
N CYS A 219 -3.79 7.90 5.53
CA CYS A 219 -2.65 7.29 4.88
C CYS A 219 -1.98 6.22 5.74
N MET A 220 -1.15 5.39 5.12
CA MET A 220 -0.42 4.33 5.83
C MET A 220 0.72 4.88 6.69
N HIS A 221 1.41 5.89 6.16
CA HIS A 221 2.56 6.55 6.76
C HIS A 221 2.69 8.01 6.25
N MET A 222 3.38 8.85 7.00
CA MET A 222 3.77 10.19 6.55
C MET A 222 5.09 10.59 7.22
N PRO A 223 6.14 10.98 6.47
CA PRO A 223 7.41 11.43 7.04
C PRO A 223 7.27 12.66 7.95
N GLU A 224 8.11 12.77 8.97
CA GLU A 224 8.07 13.86 9.97
C GLU A 224 8.16 15.26 9.34
N ASP A 225 9.01 15.44 8.33
CA ASP A 225 9.14 16.71 7.60
C ASP A 225 7.84 17.09 6.88
N VAL A 226 7.14 16.09 6.32
CA VAL A 226 5.83 16.28 5.69
C VAL A 226 4.75 16.57 6.73
N ILE A 227 4.72 15.85 7.85
CA ILE A 227 3.78 16.09 8.96
C ILE A 227 3.91 17.52 9.45
N LYS A 228 5.14 17.99 9.70
CA LYS A 228 5.40 19.36 10.14
C LYS A 228 4.87 20.39 9.14
N ALA A 229 5.21 20.22 7.86
CA ALA A 229 4.76 21.13 6.80
C ALA A 229 3.22 21.14 6.65
N VAL A 230 2.57 19.97 6.76
CA VAL A 230 1.10 19.87 6.71
C VAL A 230 0.45 20.51 7.93
N LYS A 231 1.04 20.35 9.11
CA LYS A 231 0.56 21.01 10.34
C LYS A 231 0.64 22.54 10.26
N GLU A 232 1.71 23.06 9.65
CA GLU A 232 1.89 24.51 9.42
C GLU A 232 0.84 25.09 8.45
N GLN A 233 0.29 24.28 7.53
CA GLN A 233 -0.81 24.71 6.65
C GLN A 233 -2.08 25.04 7.44
N ASN A 234 -2.33 24.32 8.55
CA ASN A 234 -3.48 24.53 9.44
C ASN A 234 -4.84 24.53 8.70
N VAL A 235 -5.01 23.63 7.73
CA VAL A 235 -6.24 23.52 6.90
C VAL A 235 -7.02 22.25 7.18
N GLY A 236 -6.34 21.09 7.29
CA GLY A 236 -6.98 19.78 7.42
C GLY A 236 -6.21 18.83 8.31
N ASN A 237 -6.72 17.60 8.42
CA ASN A 237 -6.23 16.58 9.33
C ASN A 237 -5.50 15.45 8.59
N VAL A 238 -4.64 14.73 9.32
CA VAL A 238 -3.98 13.52 8.84
C VAL A 238 -4.13 12.42 9.88
N VAL A 239 -4.78 11.32 9.48
CA VAL A 239 -4.78 10.06 10.21
C VAL A 239 -3.75 9.14 9.55
N VAL A 240 -2.73 8.76 10.33
CA VAL A 240 -1.81 7.68 9.95
C VAL A 240 -2.40 6.38 10.50
N ALA A 241 -2.94 5.56 9.60
CA ALA A 241 -3.67 4.33 9.93
C ALA A 241 -2.75 3.20 10.43
N GLY A 242 -1.46 3.28 10.11
CA GLY A 242 -0.45 2.29 10.46
C GLY A 242 -0.10 1.41 9.27
N HIS A 243 1.19 1.35 8.94
CA HIS A 243 1.70 0.77 7.70
C HIS A 243 1.34 -0.70 7.55
N MET A 244 1.81 -1.56 8.45
CA MET A 244 1.59 -3.01 8.36
C MET A 244 0.10 -3.40 8.32
N ALA A 245 -0.75 -2.69 9.06
CA ALA A 245 -2.18 -2.94 9.04
C ALA A 245 -2.82 -2.58 7.71
N SER A 246 -2.41 -1.45 7.13
CA SER A 246 -2.95 -0.96 5.86
C SER A 246 -2.58 -1.90 4.70
N ASP A 247 -1.31 -2.29 4.58
CA ASP A 247 -0.85 -3.25 3.56
C ASP A 247 -1.59 -4.58 3.71
N SER A 248 -1.73 -5.05 4.96
CA SER A 248 -2.38 -6.33 5.27
C SER A 248 -3.82 -6.41 4.77
N VAL A 249 -4.59 -5.31 4.78
CA VAL A 249 -5.97 -5.31 4.26
C VAL A 249 -6.00 -5.80 2.80
N GLY A 250 -5.12 -5.25 1.96
CA GLY A 250 -5.03 -5.61 0.55
C GLY A 250 -4.40 -6.98 0.33
N ILE A 251 -3.33 -7.27 1.07
CA ILE A 251 -2.65 -8.57 1.01
C ILE A 251 -3.61 -9.70 1.38
N ASN A 252 -4.43 -9.55 2.43
CA ASN A 252 -5.35 -10.59 2.87
C ASN A 252 -6.43 -10.90 1.84
N ILE A 253 -6.90 -9.89 1.08
CA ILE A 253 -7.83 -10.12 -0.05
C ILE A 253 -7.17 -11.01 -1.12
N LEU A 254 -5.90 -10.75 -1.45
CA LEU A 254 -5.15 -11.60 -2.36
C LEU A 254 -4.97 -13.01 -1.77
N VAL A 255 -4.59 -13.12 -0.49
CA VAL A 255 -4.38 -14.42 0.15
C VAL A 255 -5.66 -15.26 0.14
N ASP A 256 -6.81 -14.68 0.48
CA ASP A 256 -8.10 -15.39 0.44
C ASP A 256 -8.40 -15.93 -0.97
N ALA A 257 -8.08 -15.16 -2.02
CA ALA A 257 -8.22 -15.61 -3.40
C ALA A 257 -7.25 -16.75 -3.76
N LEU A 258 -6.01 -16.73 -3.27
CA LEU A 258 -5.04 -17.80 -3.47
C LEU A 258 -5.43 -19.08 -2.72
N GLU A 259 -5.84 -18.96 -1.45
CA GLU A 259 -6.37 -20.06 -0.63
C GLU A 259 -7.59 -20.70 -1.32
N ALA A 260 -8.51 -19.89 -1.88
CA ALA A 260 -9.67 -20.37 -2.64
C ALA A 260 -9.30 -21.14 -3.93
N LYS A 261 -8.10 -20.91 -4.50
CA LYS A 261 -7.55 -21.70 -5.61
C LYS A 261 -6.78 -22.95 -5.15
N GLY A 262 -6.75 -23.22 -3.84
CA GLY A 262 -6.13 -24.40 -3.24
C GLY A 262 -4.65 -24.25 -2.93
N LEU A 263 -4.11 -23.03 -2.85
CA LEU A 263 -2.75 -22.78 -2.40
C LEU A 263 -2.68 -22.76 -0.87
N GLU A 264 -1.64 -23.36 -0.31
CA GLU A 264 -1.24 -23.14 1.09
C GLU A 264 -0.50 -21.80 1.18
N VAL A 265 -0.93 -20.89 2.05
CA VAL A 265 -0.30 -19.57 2.19
C VAL A 265 0.23 -19.36 3.61
N VAL A 266 1.53 -19.11 3.70
CA VAL A 266 2.23 -18.73 4.93
C VAL A 266 2.35 -17.21 4.96
N ARG A 267 1.67 -16.56 5.91
CA ARG A 267 1.79 -15.11 6.18
C ARG A 267 3.01 -14.86 7.07
N MET A 268 3.85 -13.88 6.73
CA MET A 268 4.95 -13.45 7.58
C MET A 268 5.34 -11.99 7.35
N SER A 269 6.46 -11.54 7.94
CA SER A 269 7.09 -10.23 7.68
C SER A 269 6.09 -9.08 7.69
N GLY A 270 5.39 -8.88 8.81
CA GLY A 270 4.45 -7.77 8.98
C GLY A 270 3.02 -8.00 8.48
N VAL A 271 2.74 -9.07 7.72
CA VAL A 271 1.37 -9.41 7.34
C VAL A 271 0.57 -9.83 8.56
N ILE A 272 -0.50 -9.09 8.86
CA ILE A 272 -1.40 -9.33 9.98
C ILE A 272 -2.50 -10.29 9.54
N ASP A 273 -2.55 -11.45 10.20
CA ASP A 273 -3.63 -12.41 10.01
C ASP A 273 -4.96 -11.85 10.57
N PRO A 274 -6.02 -11.73 9.75
CA PRO A 274 -7.28 -11.15 10.19
C PRO A 274 -8.14 -12.15 11.00
N LYS A 275 -7.78 -13.44 11.03
CA LYS A 275 -8.53 -14.53 11.67
C LYS A 275 -8.17 -14.76 13.13
#